data_AF-A0A2A4UDF4-F1
#
_entry.id   AF-A0A2A4UDF4-F1
#
_cell.length_a   1.000
_cell.length_b   1.000
_cell.length_c   1.000
_cell.angle_alpha   90.00
_cell.angle_beta   90.00
_cell.angle_gamma   90.00
#
_symmetry.space_group_name_H-M   'P 1'
#
loop_
_entity.id
_entity.type
_entity.pdbx_description
1 polymer ?
#
loop_
_entity_poly.entity_id
_entity_poly.type
_entity_poly.pdbx_seq_one_letter_code
_entity_poly.pdbx_strand_id
1 'polypeptide(L)'
;MNELRTILLPVRHGLAMGVLALIFGALWAAYFATHHEALHGGFEAAESKIKQVQMQAEMKEMQAGMSMSGMNMGNAAHGHAAGVAHNHAEAAPSEHGHNDGHAHKHAAGGQHSHSGSLATDSMQRLLRGHIHFMGIGILIIVVLILVAASRLKDCWKGVFGWTFGLGALMYPPAWIVMGFRTVELGPQGAEASIMWLFGPAVALLIGSLIALFCVMLIEFIGLHKSSLFAWAFRQE
;
A
#
# COMPACT_ATOMS: atom_id res chain seq x y z
N MET A 1 -30.95 -5.30 30.54
CA MET A 1 -30.04 -6.10 29.70
C MET A 1 -30.67 -6.55 28.37
N ASN A 2 -31.97 -6.82 28.31
CA ASN A 2 -32.62 -7.30 27.07
C ASN A 2 -32.62 -6.26 25.92
N GLU A 3 -32.84 -4.98 26.21
CA GLU A 3 -32.84 -3.91 25.19
C GLU A 3 -31.50 -3.79 24.43
N LEU A 4 -30.39 -3.72 25.15
CA LEU A 4 -29.06 -3.63 24.54
C LEU A 4 -28.78 -4.84 23.64
N ARG A 5 -29.18 -6.04 24.08
CA ARG A 5 -29.02 -7.26 23.28
C ARG A 5 -29.81 -7.17 21.98
N THR A 6 -31.05 -6.69 22.01
CA THR A 6 -31.90 -6.55 20.82
C THR A 6 -31.32 -5.53 19.84
N ILE A 7 -30.81 -4.40 20.34
CA ILE A 7 -30.18 -3.34 19.52
C ILE A 7 -28.91 -3.84 18.82
N LEU A 8 -28.07 -4.61 19.53
CA LEU A 8 -26.77 -5.07 19.01
C LEU A 8 -26.86 -6.37 18.18
N LEU A 9 -27.94 -7.15 18.32
CA LEU A 9 -28.11 -8.43 17.64
C LEU A 9 -27.85 -8.37 16.12
N PRO A 10 -28.33 -7.35 15.38
CA PRO A 10 -28.14 -7.28 13.93
C PRO A 10 -26.67 -7.12 13.52
N VAL A 11 -25.88 -6.39 14.30
CA VAL A 11 -24.46 -6.09 14.00
C VAL A 11 -23.48 -7.03 14.69
N ARG A 12 -23.97 -8.04 15.43
CA ARG A 12 -23.15 -8.90 16.30
C ARG A 12 -21.97 -9.56 15.61
N HIS A 13 -22.12 -9.97 14.35
CA HIS A 13 -21.05 -10.63 13.60
C HIS A 13 -19.93 -9.64 13.26
N GLY A 14 -20.28 -8.41 12.88
CA GLY A 14 -19.32 -7.33 12.67
C GLY A 14 -18.55 -6.98 13.94
N LEU A 15 -19.26 -6.89 15.08
CA LEU A 15 -18.63 -6.65 16.38
C LEU A 15 -17.67 -7.78 16.77
N ALA A 16 -18.08 -9.04 16.60
CA ALA A 16 -17.22 -10.19 16.85
C ALA A 16 -15.97 -10.18 15.97
N MET A 17 -16.11 -9.85 14.68
CA MET A 17 -14.98 -9.70 13.75
C MET A 17 -14.07 -8.53 14.13
N GLY A 18 -14.63 -7.41 14.60
CA GLY A 18 -13.85 -6.28 15.13
C GLY A 18 -13.02 -6.65 16.36
N VAL A 19 -13.61 -7.38 17.32
CA VAL A 19 -12.87 -7.92 18.48
C VAL A 19 -11.80 -8.91 18.04
N LEU A 20 -12.11 -9.78 17.10
CA LEU A 20 -11.15 -10.73 16.55
C LEU A 20 -9.96 -10.02 15.86
N ALA A 21 -10.22 -8.92 15.15
CA ALA A 21 -9.17 -8.08 14.57
C ALA A 21 -8.23 -7.49 15.64
N LEU A 22 -8.76 -7.06 16.78
CA LEU A 22 -7.95 -6.59 17.91
C LEU A 22 -7.09 -7.70 18.51
N ILE A 23 -7.65 -8.89 18.68
CA ILE A 23 -6.91 -10.06 19.17
C ILE A 23 -5.75 -10.38 18.21
N PHE A 24 -6.01 -10.42 16.90
CA PHE A 24 -4.96 -10.64 15.91
C PHE A 24 -3.90 -9.53 15.92
N GLY A 25 -4.31 -8.26 16.08
CA GLY A 25 -3.37 -7.14 16.24
C GLY A 25 -2.44 -7.31 17.44
N ALA A 26 -2.97 -7.70 18.59
CA ALA A 26 -2.20 -7.94 19.80
C ALA A 26 -1.26 -9.15 19.67
N LEU A 27 -1.74 -10.26 19.12
CA LEU A 27 -0.92 -11.45 18.86
C LEU A 27 0.20 -11.14 17.86
N TRP A 28 -0.09 -10.36 16.83
CA TRP A 28 0.90 -9.93 15.84
C TRP A 28 1.96 -9.02 16.47
N ALA A 29 1.59 -8.10 17.36
CA ALA A 29 2.56 -7.31 18.12
C ALA A 29 3.45 -8.18 19.02
N ALA A 30 2.88 -9.17 19.73
CA ALA A 30 3.65 -10.09 20.55
C ALA A 30 4.63 -10.93 19.71
N TYR A 31 4.18 -11.41 18.54
CA TYR A 31 5.03 -12.10 17.58
C TYR A 31 6.17 -11.20 17.10
N PHE A 32 5.86 -9.98 16.65
CA PHE A 32 6.85 -9.03 16.16
C PHE A 32 7.86 -8.64 17.24
N ALA A 33 7.42 -8.44 18.48
CA ALA A 33 8.31 -8.12 19.60
C ALA A 33 9.30 -9.25 19.92
N THR A 34 8.88 -10.51 19.80
CA THR A 34 9.73 -11.68 20.09
C THR A 34 10.62 -12.10 18.92
N HIS A 35 10.26 -11.74 17.69
CA HIS A 35 10.96 -12.15 16.47
C HIS A 35 11.56 -10.98 15.69
N HIS A 36 11.62 -9.78 16.27
CA HIS A 36 12.08 -8.57 15.57
C HIS A 36 13.47 -8.74 14.94
N GLU A 37 14.44 -9.20 15.71
CA GLU A 37 15.83 -9.41 15.25
C GLU A 37 15.91 -10.50 14.17
N ALA A 38 15.18 -11.61 14.35
CA ALA A 38 15.15 -12.70 13.39
C ALA A 38 14.52 -12.29 12.04
N LEU A 39 13.43 -11.52 12.08
CA LEU A 39 12.79 -10.97 10.88
C LEU A 39 13.72 -9.98 10.17
N HIS A 40 14.30 -9.04 10.91
CA HIS A 40 15.20 -8.03 10.35
C HIS A 40 16.43 -8.68 9.70
N GLY A 41 17.14 -9.54 10.44
CA GLY A 41 18.31 -10.25 9.91
C GLY A 41 17.97 -11.19 8.75
N GLY A 42 16.79 -11.83 8.79
CA GLY A 42 16.29 -12.64 7.67
C GLY A 42 16.08 -11.83 6.40
N PHE A 43 15.51 -10.63 6.52
CA PHE A 43 15.30 -9.73 5.39
C PHE A 43 16.62 -9.15 4.85
N GLU A 44 17.57 -8.77 5.71
CA GLU A 44 18.90 -8.29 5.29
C GLU A 44 19.70 -9.38 4.57
N ALA A 45 19.63 -10.63 5.06
CA ALA A 45 20.26 -11.78 4.43
C ALA A 45 19.64 -12.06 3.04
N ALA A 46 18.31 -12.01 2.94
CA ALA A 46 17.62 -12.19 1.66
C ALA A 46 17.95 -11.07 0.65
N GLU A 47 17.97 -9.81 1.10
CA GLU A 47 18.35 -8.66 0.27
C GLU A 47 19.81 -8.78 -0.22
N SER A 48 20.73 -9.16 0.67
CA SER A 48 22.15 -9.34 0.33
C SER A 48 22.34 -10.45 -0.70
N LYS A 49 21.61 -11.56 -0.59
CA LYS A 49 21.62 -12.66 -1.56
C LYS A 49 21.13 -12.20 -2.93
N ILE A 50 20.05 -11.42 -2.99
CA ILE A 50 19.53 -10.87 -4.26
C ILE A 50 20.57 -9.96 -4.92
N LYS A 51 21.19 -9.06 -4.16
CA LYS A 51 22.26 -8.17 -4.66
C LYS A 51 23.48 -8.94 -5.19
N GLN A 52 23.91 -10.00 -4.49
CA GLN A 52 25.01 -10.84 -4.95
C GLN A 52 24.69 -11.55 -6.27
N VAL A 53 23.48 -12.09 -6.42
CA VAL A 53 23.03 -12.75 -7.66
C VAL A 53 22.97 -11.76 -8.82
N GLN A 54 22.42 -10.56 -8.59
CA GLN A 54 22.38 -9.49 -9.60
C GLN A 54 23.79 -9.08 -10.04
N MET A 55 24.69 -8.83 -9.09
CA MET A 55 26.07 -8.47 -9.39
C MET A 55 26.82 -9.57 -10.15
N GLN A 56 26.59 -10.85 -9.82
CA GLN A 56 27.16 -11.98 -10.57
C GLN A 56 26.61 -12.06 -12.00
N ALA A 57 25.31 -11.78 -12.20
CA ALA A 57 24.70 -11.75 -13.52
C ALA A 57 25.28 -10.60 -14.38
N GLU A 58 25.39 -9.40 -13.81
CA GLU A 58 25.99 -8.24 -14.48
C GLU A 58 27.47 -8.45 -14.82
N MET A 59 28.26 -9.00 -13.90
CA MET A 59 29.66 -9.35 -14.17
C MET A 59 29.79 -10.36 -15.31
N LYS A 60 28.90 -11.36 -15.36
CA LYS A 60 28.88 -12.37 -16.43
C LYS A 60 28.52 -11.75 -17.78
N GLU A 61 27.55 -10.83 -17.81
CA GLU A 61 27.16 -10.10 -19.03
C GLU A 61 28.30 -9.18 -19.52
N MET A 62 28.94 -8.45 -18.61
CA MET A 62 30.08 -7.59 -18.92
C MET A 62 31.28 -8.40 -19.46
N GLN A 63 31.57 -9.56 -18.87
CA GLN A 63 32.61 -10.46 -19.35
C GLN A 63 32.29 -11.01 -20.76
N ALA A 64 31.03 -11.37 -21.02
CA ALA A 64 30.60 -11.82 -22.34
C ALA A 64 30.73 -10.70 -23.40
N GLY A 65 30.39 -9.45 -23.04
CA GLY A 65 30.54 -8.29 -23.92
C GLY A 65 32.00 -7.94 -24.24
N MET A 66 32.91 -8.02 -23.26
CA MET A 66 34.34 -7.77 -23.49
C MET A 66 35.03 -8.87 -24.31
N SER A 67 34.56 -10.12 -24.19
CA SER A 67 35.15 -11.27 -24.91
C SER A 67 34.91 -11.24 -26.43
N MET A 68 33.92 -10.49 -26.94
CA MET A 68 33.60 -10.45 -28.37
C MET A 68 34.26 -9.27 -29.11
N SER A 69 34.72 -8.24 -28.40
CA SER A 69 35.41 -7.08 -29.00
C SER A 69 36.89 -7.33 -29.31
N GLY A 70 37.40 -8.53 -28.99
CA GLY A 70 38.82 -8.90 -29.10
C GLY A 70 39.22 -9.81 -30.27
N MET A 71 38.30 -10.23 -31.15
CA MET A 71 38.60 -11.20 -32.23
C MET A 71 38.21 -10.73 -33.65
N ASN A 72 38.40 -9.45 -33.98
CA ASN A 72 38.45 -9.02 -35.38
C ASN A 72 39.63 -8.08 -35.64
N MET A 73 40.84 -8.62 -35.50
CA MET A 73 42.11 -7.99 -35.92
C MET A 73 42.75 -8.85 -37.01
N GLY A 74 42.16 -8.86 -38.21
CA GLY A 74 42.74 -9.55 -39.35
C GLY A 74 42.20 -9.09 -40.71
N ASN A 75 42.95 -8.19 -41.39
CA ASN A 75 42.91 -7.79 -42.82
C ASN A 75 41.65 -7.04 -43.32
N ALA A 76 41.68 -5.93 -44.07
CA ALA A 76 42.71 -5.17 -44.80
C ALA A 76 42.12 -3.76 -45.11
N ALA A 77 42.83 -2.66 -44.90
CA ALA A 77 43.60 -1.86 -45.87
C ALA A 77 42.82 -0.81 -46.72
N HIS A 78 43.22 0.47 -46.53
CA HIS A 78 43.19 1.65 -47.41
C HIS A 78 41.89 2.41 -47.77
N GLY A 79 41.95 3.74 -47.55
CA GLY A 79 41.15 4.74 -48.28
C GLY A 79 41.05 6.10 -47.58
N HIS A 80 41.97 7.03 -47.87
CA HIS A 80 41.87 8.44 -47.47
C HIS A 80 40.73 9.15 -48.22
N ALA A 81 39.96 10.02 -47.56
CA ALA A 81 39.39 11.22 -48.19
C ALA A 81 39.04 12.29 -47.15
N ALA A 82 39.39 13.52 -47.50
CA ALA A 82 39.36 14.72 -46.69
C ALA A 82 37.95 15.30 -46.47
N GLY A 83 37.81 16.13 -45.42
CA GLY A 83 36.93 17.30 -45.51
C GLY A 83 36.20 17.71 -44.23
N VAL A 84 36.39 19.00 -43.92
CA VAL A 84 35.49 19.89 -43.18
C VAL A 84 35.68 19.99 -41.67
N ALA A 85 36.57 20.93 -41.33
CA ALA A 85 36.59 21.66 -40.07
C ALA A 85 35.26 22.38 -39.83
N HIS A 86 34.68 22.22 -38.63
CA HIS A 86 33.71 23.18 -38.10
C HIS A 86 34.22 23.74 -36.78
N ASN A 87 34.63 25.01 -36.87
CA ASN A 87 34.91 25.92 -35.79
C ASN A 87 33.69 26.08 -34.90
N HIS A 88 33.83 25.90 -33.59
CA HIS A 88 32.99 26.60 -32.62
C HIS A 88 33.88 27.37 -31.65
N ALA A 89 33.75 28.69 -31.79
CA ALA A 89 34.52 29.72 -31.15
C ALA A 89 34.24 29.80 -29.65
N GLU A 90 35.29 30.15 -28.92
CA GLU A 90 35.27 30.71 -27.58
C GLU A 90 34.40 31.97 -27.52
N ALA A 91 33.63 32.09 -26.42
CA ALA A 91 33.15 33.36 -25.92
C ALA A 91 33.23 33.36 -24.38
N ALA A 92 34.24 34.10 -23.90
CA ALA A 92 34.46 34.82 -22.64
C ALA A 92 33.82 34.36 -21.29
N PRO A 93 34.55 34.51 -20.17
CA PRO A 93 33.99 34.41 -18.83
C PRO A 93 33.33 35.73 -18.41
N SER A 94 32.05 35.69 -18.03
CA SER A 94 31.37 36.82 -17.38
C SER A 94 31.28 36.59 -15.87
N GLU A 95 31.97 37.42 -15.11
CA GLU A 95 31.78 37.60 -13.68
C GLU A 95 30.38 38.18 -13.35
N HIS A 96 29.86 37.75 -12.20
CA HIS A 96 28.88 38.44 -11.34
C HIS A 96 27.46 38.68 -11.86
N GLY A 97 26.52 37.92 -11.30
CA GLY A 97 25.08 38.24 -11.29
C GLY A 97 24.28 37.24 -10.46
N HIS A 98 23.97 37.60 -9.22
CA HIS A 98 22.91 36.97 -8.42
C HIS A 98 21.62 36.87 -9.25
N ASN A 99 21.07 35.66 -9.41
CA ASN A 99 19.71 35.52 -9.91
C ASN A 99 19.04 34.30 -9.28
N ASP A 100 18.25 34.58 -8.24
CA ASP A 100 17.22 33.71 -7.70
C ASP A 100 16.18 33.43 -8.79
N GLY A 101 16.30 32.27 -9.42
CA GLY A 101 15.46 31.93 -10.57
C GLY A 101 15.59 30.47 -10.95
N HIS A 102 15.42 29.57 -9.98
CA HIS A 102 15.30 28.14 -10.26
C HIS A 102 14.01 27.87 -11.03
N ALA A 103 14.11 27.96 -12.36
CA ALA A 103 13.16 27.41 -13.30
C ALA A 103 13.14 25.88 -13.11
N HIS A 104 12.09 25.41 -12.44
CA HIS A 104 11.72 24.00 -12.35
C HIS A 104 11.46 23.42 -13.74
N LYS A 105 12.51 22.91 -14.40
CA LYS A 105 12.34 21.92 -15.46
C LYS A 105 11.83 20.63 -14.82
N HIS A 106 10.53 20.45 -14.87
CA HIS A 106 9.83 19.20 -14.57
C HIS A 106 10.29 18.11 -15.55
N ALA A 107 11.37 17.42 -15.21
CA ALA A 107 11.62 16.08 -15.72
C ALA A 107 10.62 15.13 -15.04
N ALA A 108 9.54 14.82 -15.74
CA ALA A 108 8.62 13.75 -15.39
C ALA A 108 9.41 12.42 -15.35
N GLY A 109 9.55 11.83 -14.17
CA GLY A 109 10.30 10.59 -13.97
C GLY A 109 11.12 10.52 -12.69
N GLY A 110 11.04 11.53 -11.81
CA GLY A 110 11.59 11.46 -10.46
C GLY A 110 10.92 10.36 -9.63
N GLN A 111 11.39 9.13 -9.78
CA GLN A 111 11.30 8.12 -8.73
C GLN A 111 11.97 8.73 -7.51
N HIS A 112 11.17 9.24 -6.58
CA HIS A 112 11.62 9.49 -5.22
C HIS A 112 12.00 8.12 -4.63
N SER A 113 13.22 7.67 -4.91
CA SER A 113 13.84 6.54 -4.23
C SER A 113 14.10 7.01 -2.80
N HIS A 114 13.10 6.86 -1.95
CA HIS A 114 13.34 6.81 -0.52
C HIS A 114 14.34 5.68 -0.33
N SER A 115 15.60 6.03 -0.10
CA SER A 115 16.77 5.13 -0.12
C SER A 115 16.82 4.24 1.14
N GLY A 116 15.69 3.65 1.52
CA GLY A 116 15.60 2.59 2.51
C GLY A 116 16.06 1.27 1.90
N SER A 117 16.68 0.43 2.71
CA SER A 117 16.89 -0.97 2.33
C SER A 117 15.54 -1.68 2.14
N LEU A 118 15.48 -2.68 1.25
CA LEU A 118 14.25 -3.47 1.07
C LEU A 118 13.83 -4.16 2.37
N ALA A 119 14.80 -4.50 3.23
CA ALA A 119 14.55 -4.99 4.57
C ALA A 119 13.78 -3.97 5.44
N THR A 120 14.17 -2.70 5.41
CA THR A 120 13.49 -1.62 6.17
C THR A 120 12.06 -1.44 5.68
N ASP A 121 11.86 -1.39 4.36
CA ASP A 121 10.52 -1.24 3.76
C ASP A 121 9.60 -2.41 4.13
N SER A 122 10.14 -3.63 4.14
CA SER A 122 9.43 -4.84 4.55
C SER A 122 9.00 -4.75 6.01
N MET A 123 9.91 -4.35 6.91
CA MET A 123 9.61 -4.17 8.33
C MET A 123 8.56 -3.09 8.57
N GLN A 124 8.62 -1.96 7.87
CA GLN A 124 7.60 -0.91 7.96
C GLN A 124 6.22 -1.41 7.53
N ARG A 125 6.14 -2.24 6.47
CA ARG A 125 4.87 -2.83 6.01
C ARG A 125 4.31 -3.83 7.01
N LEU A 126 5.15 -4.66 7.64
CA LEU A 126 4.73 -5.55 8.74
C LEU A 126 4.19 -4.76 9.94
N LEU A 127 4.83 -3.66 10.30
CA LEU A 127 4.40 -2.78 11.39
C LEU A 127 3.06 -2.09 11.06
N ARG A 128 2.86 -1.66 9.81
CA ARG A 128 1.55 -1.14 9.35
C ARG A 128 0.44 -2.16 9.53
N GLY A 129 0.70 -3.44 9.25
CA GLY A 129 -0.24 -4.53 9.52
C GLY A 129 -0.74 -4.54 10.98
N HIS A 130 0.16 -4.42 11.95
CA HIS A 130 -0.20 -4.29 13.37
C HIS A 130 -1.09 -3.07 13.64
N ILE A 131 -0.61 -1.89 13.23
CA ILE A 131 -1.28 -0.60 13.48
C ILE A 131 -2.69 -0.62 12.90
N HIS A 132 -2.86 -1.19 11.70
CA HIS A 132 -4.15 -1.31 11.05
C HIS A 132 -5.08 -2.29 11.76
N PHE A 133 -4.61 -3.44 12.26
CA PHE A 133 -5.46 -4.33 13.07
C PHE A 133 -6.06 -3.59 14.29
N MET A 134 -5.21 -2.88 15.04
CA MET A 134 -5.64 -2.16 16.24
C MET A 134 -6.56 -0.99 15.90
N GLY A 135 -6.14 -0.12 14.98
CA GLY A 135 -6.90 1.08 14.61
C GLY A 135 -8.24 0.76 13.95
N ILE A 136 -8.25 -0.16 12.99
CA ILE A 136 -9.48 -0.54 12.26
C ILE A 136 -10.41 -1.37 13.15
N GLY A 137 -9.88 -2.24 14.01
CA GLY A 137 -10.69 -2.99 14.96
C GLY A 137 -11.49 -2.08 15.91
N ILE A 138 -10.83 -1.09 16.52
CA ILE A 138 -11.50 -0.09 17.38
C ILE A 138 -12.51 0.73 16.58
N LEU A 139 -12.09 1.26 15.41
CA LEU A 139 -12.95 2.07 14.55
C LEU A 139 -14.24 1.33 14.19
N ILE A 140 -14.14 0.06 13.80
CA ILE A 140 -15.33 -0.73 13.40
C ILE A 140 -16.24 -1.02 14.57
N ILE A 141 -15.71 -1.29 15.76
CA ILE A 141 -16.56 -1.47 16.95
C ILE A 141 -17.38 -0.19 17.20
N VAL A 142 -16.73 0.97 17.18
CA VAL A 142 -17.41 2.27 17.37
C VAL A 142 -18.45 2.51 16.28
N VAL A 143 -18.07 2.32 15.02
CA VAL A 143 -18.95 2.53 13.86
C VAL A 143 -20.15 1.59 13.88
N LEU A 144 -19.98 0.32 14.25
CA LEU A 144 -21.09 -0.64 14.32
C LEU A 144 -22.03 -0.37 15.49
N ILE A 145 -21.57 0.24 16.58
CA ILE A 145 -22.45 0.75 17.64
C ILE A 145 -23.32 1.89 17.08
N LEU A 146 -22.77 2.79 16.26
CA LEU A 146 -23.56 3.83 15.58
C LEU A 146 -24.58 3.22 14.61
N VAL A 147 -24.18 2.23 13.81
CA VAL A 147 -25.09 1.49 12.92
C VAL A 147 -26.22 0.84 13.74
N ALA A 148 -25.90 0.22 14.88
CA ALA A 148 -26.88 -0.41 15.74
C ALA A 148 -27.89 0.61 16.31
N ALA A 149 -27.44 1.82 16.64
CA ALA A 149 -28.27 2.90 17.16
C ALA A 149 -29.12 3.62 16.09
N SER A 150 -28.82 3.42 14.80
CA SER A 150 -29.58 4.05 13.70
C SER A 150 -31.01 3.49 13.56
N ARG A 151 -31.86 4.21 12.81
CA ARG A 151 -33.24 3.80 12.47
C ARG A 151 -33.31 2.81 11.30
N LEU A 152 -32.15 2.35 10.80
CA LEU A 152 -32.10 1.31 9.76
C LEU A 152 -32.85 0.03 10.17
N LYS A 153 -33.41 -0.65 9.18
CA LYS A 153 -33.93 -2.01 9.36
C LYS A 153 -32.79 -2.99 9.69
N ASP A 154 -33.12 -4.05 10.40
CA ASP A 154 -32.13 -5.04 10.87
C ASP A 154 -31.37 -5.72 9.73
N CYS A 155 -32.00 -5.93 8.58
CA CYS A 155 -31.34 -6.50 7.40
C CYS A 155 -30.14 -5.64 6.96
N TRP A 156 -30.30 -4.31 6.85
CA TRP A 156 -29.25 -3.39 6.44
C TRP A 156 -28.17 -3.22 7.52
N LYS A 157 -28.56 -3.21 8.80
CA LYS A 157 -27.60 -3.26 9.90
C LYS A 157 -26.72 -4.51 9.83
N GLY A 158 -27.31 -5.66 9.49
CA GLY A 158 -26.59 -6.91 9.24
C GLY A 158 -25.60 -6.81 8.08
N VAL A 159 -25.99 -6.18 6.96
CA VAL A 159 -25.10 -5.93 5.81
C VAL A 159 -23.90 -5.09 6.24
N PHE A 160 -24.10 -3.97 6.92
CA PHE A 160 -23.00 -3.15 7.46
C PHE A 160 -22.11 -3.94 8.42
N GLY A 161 -22.70 -4.77 9.30
CA GLY A 161 -21.96 -5.67 10.17
C GLY A 161 -20.99 -6.57 9.40
N TRP A 162 -21.47 -7.19 8.33
CA TRP A 162 -20.64 -8.05 7.48
C TRP A 162 -19.59 -7.29 6.68
N THR A 163 -19.96 -6.20 6.01
CA THR A 163 -19.03 -5.48 5.13
C THR A 163 -17.91 -4.80 5.90
N PHE A 164 -18.22 -4.14 7.03
CA PHE A 164 -17.19 -3.61 7.91
C PHE A 164 -16.35 -4.74 8.52
N GLY A 165 -16.98 -5.76 9.11
CA GLY A 165 -16.25 -6.85 9.77
C GLY A 165 -15.29 -7.61 8.86
N LEU A 166 -15.72 -7.95 7.63
CA LEU A 166 -14.86 -8.61 6.64
C LEU A 166 -13.73 -7.68 6.19
N GLY A 167 -14.02 -6.40 5.94
CA GLY A 167 -13.00 -5.40 5.64
C GLY A 167 -11.94 -5.29 6.73
N ALA A 168 -12.36 -5.29 8.01
CA ALA A 168 -11.48 -5.28 9.19
C ALA A 168 -10.51 -6.45 9.22
N LEU A 169 -11.01 -7.65 8.90
CA LEU A 169 -10.23 -8.88 8.99
C LEU A 169 -9.34 -9.09 7.76
N MET A 170 -9.73 -8.63 6.59
CA MET A 170 -8.99 -8.86 5.34
C MET A 170 -7.91 -7.82 5.09
N TYR A 171 -8.13 -6.56 5.49
CA TYR A 171 -7.22 -5.47 5.16
C TYR A 171 -5.84 -5.56 5.86
N PRO A 172 -5.75 -5.75 7.19
CA PRO A 172 -4.46 -5.82 7.87
C PRO A 172 -3.57 -7.01 7.45
N PRO A 173 -4.09 -8.25 7.25
CA PRO A 173 -3.29 -9.34 6.70
C PRO A 173 -2.67 -9.03 5.34
N ALA A 174 -3.35 -8.24 4.49
CA ALA A 174 -2.80 -7.85 3.20
C ALA A 174 -1.48 -7.07 3.36
N TRP A 175 -1.40 -6.17 4.34
CA TRP A 175 -0.15 -5.47 4.68
C TRP A 175 0.95 -6.41 5.19
N ILE A 176 0.60 -7.41 6.00
CA ILE A 176 1.57 -8.39 6.51
C ILE A 176 2.14 -9.21 5.35
N VAL A 177 1.29 -9.77 4.48
CA VAL A 177 1.72 -10.52 3.30
C VAL A 177 2.55 -9.63 2.36
N MET A 178 2.13 -8.39 2.16
CA MET A 178 2.89 -7.41 1.37
C MET A 178 4.28 -7.17 1.97
N GLY A 179 4.41 -7.05 3.29
CA GLY A 179 5.70 -6.89 3.97
C GLY A 179 6.65 -8.05 3.71
N PHE A 180 6.19 -9.30 3.88
CA PHE A 180 7.02 -10.47 3.59
C PHE A 180 7.44 -10.58 2.13
N ARG A 181 6.59 -10.16 1.19
CA ARG A 181 6.91 -10.20 -0.25
C ARG A 181 7.78 -9.05 -0.74
N THR A 182 7.97 -8.00 0.07
CA THR A 182 8.66 -6.77 -0.38
C THR A 182 10.15 -6.98 -0.61
N VAL A 183 10.82 -7.86 0.15
CA VAL A 183 12.24 -8.16 -0.10
C VAL A 183 12.45 -8.88 -1.43
N GLU A 184 11.57 -9.82 -1.76
CA GLU A 184 11.72 -10.66 -2.96
C GLU A 184 11.25 -9.97 -4.24
N LEU A 185 10.12 -9.26 -4.18
CA LEU A 185 9.46 -8.69 -5.36
C LEU A 185 9.69 -7.18 -5.51
N GLY A 186 10.35 -6.55 -4.54
CA GLY A 186 10.36 -5.11 -4.39
C GLY A 186 9.00 -4.53 -3.97
N PRO A 187 8.93 -3.22 -3.65
CA PRO A 187 7.72 -2.60 -3.12
C PRO A 187 6.52 -2.68 -4.07
N GLN A 188 6.72 -2.41 -5.36
CA GLN A 188 5.68 -2.40 -6.39
C GLN A 188 5.22 -3.81 -6.74
N GLY A 189 6.15 -4.77 -6.86
CA GLY A 189 5.81 -6.17 -7.13
C GLY A 189 5.03 -6.81 -5.98
N ALA A 190 5.42 -6.52 -4.74
CA ALA A 190 4.69 -6.96 -3.56
C ALA A 190 3.27 -6.39 -3.51
N GLU A 191 3.10 -5.09 -3.81
CA GLU A 191 1.79 -4.44 -3.89
C GLU A 191 0.90 -5.06 -4.95
N ALA A 192 1.39 -5.20 -6.19
CA ALA A 192 0.63 -5.85 -7.27
C ALA A 192 0.20 -7.28 -6.89
N SER A 193 1.08 -8.04 -6.20
CA SER A 193 0.83 -9.43 -5.83
C SER A 193 -0.29 -9.63 -4.80
N ILE A 194 -0.69 -8.59 -4.10
CA ILE A 194 -1.71 -8.65 -3.03
C ILE A 194 -2.97 -7.82 -3.34
N MET A 195 -3.02 -7.13 -4.49
CA MET A 195 -4.15 -6.27 -4.86
C MET A 195 -5.50 -7.01 -4.91
N TRP A 196 -5.50 -8.29 -5.26
CA TRP A 196 -6.70 -9.13 -5.26
C TRP A 196 -7.35 -9.26 -3.87
N LEU A 197 -6.57 -9.09 -2.80
CA LEU A 197 -7.05 -9.11 -1.42
C LEU A 197 -7.28 -7.69 -0.90
N PHE A 198 -6.31 -6.80 -1.12
CA PHE A 198 -6.32 -5.43 -0.61
C PHE A 198 -7.44 -4.58 -1.22
N GLY A 199 -7.61 -4.63 -2.53
CA GLY A 199 -8.61 -3.83 -3.25
C GLY A 199 -10.03 -4.08 -2.73
N PRO A 200 -10.53 -5.34 -2.72
CA PRO A 200 -11.84 -5.65 -2.17
C PRO A 200 -11.99 -5.29 -0.69
N ALA A 201 -10.96 -5.52 0.14
CA ALA A 201 -11.01 -5.18 1.55
C ALA A 201 -11.16 -3.67 1.79
N VAL A 202 -10.39 -2.84 1.06
CA VAL A 202 -10.51 -1.37 1.10
C VAL A 202 -11.86 -0.92 0.57
N ALA A 203 -12.33 -1.50 -0.54
CA ALA A 203 -13.62 -1.18 -1.13
C ALA A 203 -14.77 -1.46 -0.14
N LEU A 204 -14.72 -2.57 0.59
CA LEU A 204 -15.68 -2.87 1.65
C LEU A 204 -15.64 -1.82 2.77
N LEU A 205 -14.46 -1.45 3.27
CA LEU A 205 -14.33 -0.48 4.36
C LEU A 205 -14.79 0.92 3.95
N ILE A 206 -14.23 1.46 2.88
CA ILE A 206 -14.53 2.82 2.40
C ILE A 206 -15.95 2.90 1.86
N GLY A 207 -16.40 1.92 1.08
CA GLY A 207 -17.78 1.86 0.58
C GLY A 207 -18.80 1.81 1.71
N SER A 208 -18.54 1.03 2.76
CA SER A 208 -19.41 0.99 3.95
C SER A 208 -19.37 2.30 4.72
N LEU A 209 -18.22 2.97 4.82
CA LEU A 209 -18.11 4.26 5.49
C LEU A 209 -18.91 5.36 4.76
N ILE A 210 -18.81 5.40 3.43
CA ILE A 210 -19.58 6.32 2.58
C ILE A 210 -21.08 6.02 2.71
N ALA A 211 -21.47 4.75 2.61
CA ALA A 211 -22.87 4.36 2.73
C ALA A 211 -23.45 4.72 4.12
N LEU A 212 -22.69 4.51 5.19
CA LEU A 212 -23.10 4.93 6.53
C LEU A 212 -23.22 6.44 6.63
N PHE A 213 -22.27 7.20 6.09
CA PHE A 213 -22.37 8.65 6.05
C PHE A 213 -23.66 9.13 5.37
N CYS A 214 -24.01 8.53 4.22
CA CYS A 214 -25.28 8.81 3.53
C CYS A 214 -26.51 8.46 4.39
N VAL A 215 -26.50 7.31 5.08
CA VAL A 215 -27.56 6.92 6.00
C VAL A 215 -27.74 7.96 7.11
N MET A 216 -26.64 8.34 7.78
CA MET A 216 -26.67 9.32 8.86
C MET A 216 -27.17 10.69 8.37
N LEU A 217 -26.79 11.10 7.16
CA LEU A 217 -27.26 12.34 6.54
C LEU A 217 -28.76 12.31 6.24
N ILE A 218 -29.27 11.19 5.71
CA ILE A 218 -30.71 10.98 5.45
C ILE A 218 -31.52 11.04 6.74
N GLU A 219 -31.02 10.40 7.81
CA GLU A 219 -31.66 10.47 9.13
C GLU A 219 -31.63 11.88 9.71
N PHE A 220 -30.48 12.55 9.61
CA PHE A 220 -30.28 13.91 10.14
C PHE A 220 -31.24 14.92 9.50
N ILE A 221 -31.46 14.84 8.18
CA ILE A 221 -32.37 15.73 7.44
C ILE A 221 -33.84 15.29 7.63
N GLY A 222 -34.10 14.12 8.21
CA GLY A 222 -35.45 13.60 8.43
C GLY A 222 -36.10 12.98 7.18
N LEU A 223 -35.32 12.72 6.13
CA LEU A 223 -35.79 12.11 4.88
C LEU A 223 -36.16 10.64 5.05
N HIS A 224 -35.75 9.99 6.14
CA HIS A 224 -36.12 8.59 6.44
C HIS A 224 -37.65 8.38 6.56
N LYS A 225 -38.42 9.45 6.82
CA LYS A 225 -39.89 9.42 6.86
C LYS A 225 -40.53 9.41 5.46
N SER A 226 -39.78 9.75 4.42
CA SER A 226 -40.28 9.75 3.04
C SER A 226 -40.58 8.33 2.56
N SER A 227 -41.63 8.18 1.73
CA SER A 227 -41.97 6.92 1.07
C SER A 227 -40.82 6.37 0.22
N LEU A 228 -39.94 7.25 -0.29
CA LEU A 228 -38.74 6.87 -1.06
C LEU A 228 -37.76 6.01 -0.24
N PHE A 229 -37.71 6.19 1.07
CA PHE A 229 -36.75 5.51 1.95
C PHE A 229 -37.40 4.52 2.93
N ALA A 230 -38.72 4.34 2.86
CA ALA A 230 -39.47 3.40 3.71
C ALA A 230 -39.00 1.93 3.58
N TRP A 231 -38.35 1.58 2.47
CA TRP A 231 -37.77 0.25 2.29
C TRP A 231 -36.52 0.02 3.15
N ALA A 232 -35.75 1.07 3.49
CA ALA A 232 -34.48 0.98 4.21
C ALA A 232 -34.60 1.25 5.72
N PHE A 233 -35.51 2.15 6.12
CA PHE A 233 -35.69 2.59 7.51
C PHE A 233 -36.95 2.00 8.14
N ARG A 234 -36.94 1.86 9.47
CA ARG A 234 -38.17 1.56 10.22
C ARG A 234 -39.09 2.78 10.24
N GLN A 235 -40.36 2.53 9.95
CA GLN A 235 -41.43 3.49 10.14
C GLN A 235 -41.87 3.35 11.60
N GLU A 236 -41.62 4.37 12.40
CA GLU A 236 -42.16 4.52 13.76
C GLU A 236 -43.48 5.28 13.70
#